data_AF-X1NTM7-F1
#
_entry.id   AF-X1NTM7-F1
#
_cell.length_a   1.000
_cell.length_b   1.000
_cell.length_c   1.000
_cell.angle_alpha   90.00
_cell.angle_beta   90.00
_cell.angle_gamma   90.00
#
_symmetry.space_group_name_H-M   'P 1'
#
loop_
_entity.id
_entity.type
_entity.pdbx_description
1 polymer ?
#
loop_
_entity_poly.entity_id
_entity_poly.type
_entity_poly.pdbx_seq_one_letter_code
_entity_poly.pdbx_strand_id
1 'polypeptide(L)' 'MEQRYAKPVWMWYWAGMGGAFFLVGVVTGTMKVTIAGFTPEAWFLMSLAWYLGMIWSPILRIVIHLEGKTKS' A
#
# COMPACT_ATOMS: atom_id res chain seq x y z
N MET A 1 -16.59 -5.33 -24.74
CA MET A 1 -15.63 -5.77 -23.70
C MET A 1 -15.13 -4.53 -22.98
N GLU A 2 -15.86 -4.06 -21.98
CA GLU A 2 -15.56 -2.81 -21.29
C GLU A 2 -14.83 -3.14 -19.98
N GLN A 3 -13.50 -3.27 -20.04
CA GLN A 3 -12.67 -3.23 -18.84
C GLN A 3 -12.73 -1.79 -18.31
N ARG A 4 -13.72 -1.50 -17.47
CA ARG A 4 -13.79 -0.26 -16.70
C ARG A 4 -12.58 -0.18 -15.79
N TYR A 5 -11.57 0.55 -16.26
CA TYR A 5 -10.48 1.18 -15.54
C TYR A 5 -10.61 1.02 -14.01
N ALA A 6 -9.93 0.01 -13.46
CA ALA A 6 -9.60 0.00 -12.05
C ALA A 6 -8.90 1.35 -11.79
N LYS A 7 -9.56 2.25 -11.06
CA LYS A 7 -9.18 3.68 -10.97
C LYS A 7 -7.68 3.80 -10.69
N PRO A 8 -6.85 4.16 -11.70
CA PRO A 8 -5.40 4.06 -11.58
C PRO A 8 -4.88 4.94 -10.45
N VAL A 9 -5.57 6.04 -10.17
CA VAL A 9 -5.31 6.98 -9.07
C VAL A 9 -5.21 6.28 -7.71
N TRP A 10 -6.04 5.27 -7.45
CA TRP A 10 -5.97 4.52 -6.19
C TRP A 10 -4.67 3.72 -6.10
N MET A 11 -4.32 3.00 -7.16
CA MET A 11 -3.06 2.25 -7.23
C MET A 11 -1.85 3.18 -7.10
N TRP A 12 -1.86 4.34 -7.78
CA TRP A 12 -0.82 5.35 -7.70
C TRP A 12 -0.68 5.96 -6.30
N TYR A 13 -1.79 6.22 -5.60
CA TYR A 13 -1.76 6.73 -4.24
C TYR A 13 -1.10 5.73 -3.26
N TRP A 14 -1.52 4.46 -3.32
CA TRP A 14 -0.95 3.41 -2.47
C TRP A 14 0.52 3.13 -2.81
N ALA A 15 0.87 3.12 -4.10
CA ALA A 15 2.26 2.92 -4.55
C ALA A 15 3.15 4.11 -4.18
N GLY A 16 2.63 5.34 -4.32
CA GLY A 16 3.35 6.57 -4.00
C GLY A 16 3.61 6.72 -2.51
N MET A 17 2.61 6.47 -1.66
CA MET A 17 2.79 6.49 -0.20
C MET A 17 3.74 5.39 0.28
N GLY A 18 3.59 4.15 -0.23
CA GLY A 18 4.53 3.07 0.07
C GLY A 18 5.96 3.40 -0.34
N GLY A 19 6.15 3.92 -1.55
CA GLY A 19 7.45 4.35 -2.06
C GLY A 19 8.06 5.51 -1.26
N ALA A 20 7.24 6.46 -0.80
CA ALA A 20 7.70 7.56 0.06
C ALA A 20 8.23 7.03 1.40
N PHE A 21 7.51 6.10 2.05
CA PHE A 21 8.00 5.48 3.30
C PHE A 21 9.28 4.67 3.08
N PHE A 22 9.37 3.95 1.98
CA PHE A 22 10.60 3.24 1.61
C PHE A 22 11.79 4.19 1.46
N LEU A 23 11.62 5.29 0.71
CA LEU A 23 12.67 6.29 0.51
C LEU A 23 13.07 6.95 1.83
N VAL A 24 12.10 7.32 2.67
CA VAL A 24 12.41 7.87 4.00
C VAL A 24 13.18 6.84 4.84
N GLY A 25 12.83 5.55 4.79
CA GLY A 25 13.60 4.50 5.46
C GLY A 25 15.04 4.38 4.97
N VAL A 26 15.26 4.44 3.65
CA VAL A 26 16.61 4.45 3.05
C VAL A 26 17.40 5.67 3.49
N VAL A 27 16.80 6.87 3.45
CA VAL A 27 17.47 8.12 3.88
C VAL A 27 17.80 8.09 5.37
N THR A 28 16.83 7.66 6.19
CA THR A 28 17.01 7.50 7.66
C THR A 28 18.17 6.54 7.96
N GLY A 29 18.23 5.39 7.27
CA GLY A 29 19.28 4.39 7.46
C GLY A 29 20.65 4.84 6.96
N THR A 30 20.71 5.51 5.81
CA THR A 30 21.98 6.02 5.25
C THR A 30 22.56 7.15 6.08
N MET A 31 21.71 8.04 6.61
CA MET A 31 22.15 9.14 7.47
C MET A 31 22.41 8.71 8.92
N LYS A 32 22.01 7.49 9.31
CA LYS A 32 22.07 6.97 10.70
C LYS A 32 21.40 7.92 11.72
N VAL A 33 20.36 8.63 11.28
CA VAL A 33 19.56 9.52 12.13
C VAL A 33 18.18 8.90 12.33
N THR A 34 17.42 9.39 13.31
CA THR A 34 15.99 9.11 13.40
C THR A 34 15.21 10.25 12.76
N ILE A 35 14.32 9.93 11.82
CA ILE A 35 13.43 10.90 11.20
C ILE A 35 12.05 10.75 11.85
N ALA A 36 11.50 11.85 12.37
CA ALA A 36 10.24 11.88 13.13
C ALA A 36 10.18 10.90 14.33
N GLY A 37 11.33 10.57 14.92
CA GLY A 37 11.42 9.62 16.04
C GLY A 37 11.38 8.14 15.64
N PHE A 38 11.29 7.84 14.34
CA PHE A 38 11.26 6.47 13.84
C PHE A 38 12.65 6.01 13.37
N THR A 39 12.95 4.74 13.64
CA THR A 39 14.15 4.08 13.12
C THR A 39 13.97 3.70 11.64
N PRO A 40 15.04 3.45 10.88
CA PRO A 40 14.96 3.02 9.48
C PRO A 40 14.05 1.80 9.30
N GLU A 41 14.15 0.83 10.21
CA GLU A 41 13.36 -0.41 10.18
C GLU A 41 11.86 -0.13 10.33
N ALA A 42 11.49 0.82 11.19
CA ALA A 42 10.09 1.22 11.37
C ALA A 42 9.51 1.82 10.08
N TRP A 43 10.27 2.63 9.34
CA TRP A 43 9.86 3.15 8.03
C TRP A 43 9.68 2.04 6.99
N PHE A 44 10.56 1.05 6.98
CA PHE A 44 10.42 -0.12 6.09
C PHE A 44 9.20 -0.97 6.44
N LEU A 45 8.91 -1.19 7.73
CA LEU A 45 7.72 -1.91 8.17
C LEU A 45 6.44 -1.17 7.79
N MET A 46 6.41 0.16 7.91
CA MET A 46 5.27 0.96 7.46
C MET A 46 5.09 0.93 5.94
N SER A 47 6.18 1.00 5.18
CA SER A 47 6.17 0.81 3.73
C SER A 47 5.57 -0.55 3.35
N LEU A 48 6.01 -1.62 4.01
CA LEU A 48 5.53 -2.97 3.76
C LEU A 48 4.04 -3.12 4.11
N ALA A 49 3.61 -2.57 5.25
CA ALA A 49 2.20 -2.57 5.65
C ALA A 49 1.31 -1.85 4.61
N TRP A 50 1.80 -0.76 4.02
CA TRP A 50 1.12 -0.07 2.93
C TRP A 50 0.98 -0.93 1.68
N TYR A 51 2.03 -1.62 1.24
CA TYR A 51 1.94 -2.54 0.10
C TYR A 51 1.00 -3.73 0.37
N LEU A 52 0.98 -4.25 1.60
CA LEU A 52 0.03 -5.30 1.99
C LEU A 52 -1.43 -4.80 1.92
N GLY A 53 -1.70 -3.58 2.38
CA GLY A 53 -3.01 -2.95 2.26
C GLY A 53 -3.48 -2.74 0.81
N MET A 54 -2.53 -2.46 -0.09
CA MET A 54 -2.81 -2.38 -1.54
C MET A 54 -3.31 -3.72 -2.09
N ILE A 55 -2.75 -4.85 -1.65
CA ILE A 55 -3.15 -6.20 -2.09
C ILE A 55 -4.45 -6.64 -1.40
N TRP A 56 -4.63 -6.28 -0.13
CA TRP A 56 -5.81 -6.65 0.64
C TRP A 56 -7.10 -6.00 0.12
N SER A 57 -7.02 -4.73 -0.29
CA SER A 57 -8.15 -3.96 -0.81
C SER A 57 -8.87 -4.60 -2.01
N PRO A 58 -8.19 -5.04 -3.08
CA PRO A 58 -8.83 -5.74 -4.20
C PRO A 58 -9.32 -7.14 -3.81
N ILE A 59 -8.61 -7.86 -2.95
CA ILE A 59 -9.06 -9.18 -2.45
C ILE A 59 -10.42 -9.04 -1.76
N LEU A 60 -10.56 -8.10 -0.83
CA LEU A 60 -11.83 -7.83 -0.16
C LEU A 60 -12.95 -7.47 -1.15
N ARG A 61 -12.66 -6.66 -2.16
CA ARG A 61 -13.65 -6.32 -3.21
C ARG A 61 -14.10 -7.55 -3.99
N ILE A 62 -13.19 -8.47 -4.31
CA ILE A 62 -13.51 -9.72 -4.99
C ILE A 62 -14.38 -10.60 -4.11
N VAL A 63 -14.00 -10.79 -2.83
CA VAL A 63 -14.76 -11.62 -1.88
C VAL A 63 -16.19 -11.07 -1.71
N ILE A 64 -16.34 -9.77 -1.48
CA ILE A 64 -17.66 -9.11 -1.36
C ILE A 64 -18.48 -9.28 -2.66
N HIS A 65 -17.85 -9.15 -3.82
CA HIS A 65 -18.53 -9.33 -5.11
C HIS A 65 -19.00 -10.79 -5.32
N LEU A 66 -18.19 -11.77 -4.91
CA LEU A 66 -18.55 -13.19 -4.98
C LEU A 66 -19.68 -13.52 -4.01
N GLU A 67 -19.61 -13.05 -2.76
CA GLU A 67 -20.71 -13.23 -1.79
C GLU A 67 -22.03 -12.60 -2.26
N GLY A 68 -21.95 -11.42 -2.91
CA GLY A 68 -23.11 -10.77 -3.50
C GLY A 68 -23.74 -11.57 -4.65
N LYS A 69 -22.94 -12.31 -5.42
CA LYS A 69 -23.45 -13.22 -6.46
C LYS A 69 -24.02 -14.52 -5.92
N THR A 70 -23.50 -15.03 -4.80
CA THR A 70 -24.00 -16.27 -4.19
C THR A 70 -25.36 -16.09 -3.50
N LYS A 71 -25.70 -14.86 -3.09
CA LYS A 71 -26.96 -14.54 -2.41
C LYS A 71 -28.11 -14.12 -3.35
N SER A 72 -27.87 -13.98 -4.65
CA SER A 72 -28.89 -13.70 -5.68
C SER A 72 -29.30 -14.96 -6.42
#